data_AF-A0A5E4II18-F1
#
_entry.id   AF-A0A5E4II18-F1
#
_cell.length_a   1.000
_cell.length_b   1.000
_cell.length_c   1.000
_cell.angle_alpha   90.00
_cell.angle_beta   90.00
_cell.angle_gamma   90.00
#
_symmetry.space_group_name_H-M   'P 1'
#
loop_
_entity.id
_entity.type
_entity.pdbx_description
1 polymer ?
#
loop_
_entity_poly.entity_id
_entity_poly.type
_entity_poly.pdbx_seq_one_letter_code
_entity_poly.pdbx_strand_id
1 'polypeptide(L)'
;MTRIGMGNDRKIFSWLVATKKNVYFVRTGIMWDRVQTVPLDKIEDVEYVKEFHTNTLRLKVGGASENIVFYEDMDGIKFYQFIKNLQPKES
;
A
#
# COMPACT_ATOMS: atom_id res chain seq x y z
N MET A 1 -12.26 1.66 -4.21
CA MET A 1 -11.46 0.68 -3.44
C MET A 1 -10.46 0.11 -4.40
N THR A 2 -9.23 -0.09 -3.96
CA THR A 2 -8.17 -0.73 -4.75
C THR A 2 -7.34 -1.62 -3.84
N ARG A 3 -6.62 -2.57 -4.42
CA ARG A 3 -5.74 -3.47 -3.68
C ARG A 3 -4.48 -3.78 -4.48
N ILE A 4 -3.40 -4.05 -3.78
CA ILE A 4 -2.15 -4.54 -4.36
C ILE A 4 -1.71 -5.80 -3.64
N GLY A 5 -1.22 -6.76 -4.41
CA GLY A 5 -0.58 -7.96 -3.89
C GLY A 5 0.87 -7.68 -3.55
N MET A 6 1.27 -8.01 -2.33
CA MET A 6 2.64 -7.93 -1.82
C MET A 6 3.18 -9.37 -1.70
N GLY A 7 4.37 -9.58 -2.24
CA GLY A 7 4.89 -10.94 -2.45
C GLY A 7 6.34 -10.95 -2.87
N ASN A 8 6.81 -12.14 -3.20
CA ASN A 8 8.05 -12.35 -3.95
C ASN A 8 7.72 -12.92 -5.34
N ASP A 9 8.74 -13.16 -6.16
CA ASP A 9 8.64 -13.67 -7.54
C ASP A 9 7.85 -14.98 -7.70
N ARG A 10 7.48 -15.65 -6.61
CA ARG A 10 6.82 -16.96 -6.62
C ARG A 10 5.44 -16.95 -5.98
N LYS A 11 5.11 -15.99 -5.11
CA LYS A 11 3.83 -15.99 -4.38
C LYS A 11 3.49 -14.66 -3.71
N ILE A 12 2.23 -14.27 -3.81
CA ILE A 12 1.61 -13.23 -2.97
C ILE A 12 1.33 -13.82 -1.60
N PHE A 13 1.87 -13.22 -0.54
CA PHE A 13 1.65 -13.65 0.85
C PHE A 13 1.00 -12.55 1.71
N SER A 14 0.78 -11.37 1.14
CA SER A 14 0.09 -10.27 1.80
C SER A 14 -0.59 -9.36 0.79
N TRP A 15 -1.58 -8.61 1.27
CA TRP A 15 -2.35 -7.66 0.48
C TRP A 15 -2.36 -6.32 1.18
N LEU A 16 -2.29 -5.27 0.38
CA LEU A 16 -2.61 -3.92 0.83
C LEU A 16 -3.91 -3.51 0.17
N VAL A 17 -4.90 -3.11 0.96
CA VAL A 17 -6.24 -2.78 0.48
C VAL A 17 -6.58 -1.36 0.90
N ALA A 18 -6.84 -0.49 -0.06
CA ALA A 18 -7.23 0.89 0.19
C ALA A 18 -8.73 1.12 -0.04
N THR A 19 -9.35 1.76 0.93
CA THR A 19 -10.74 2.25 0.88
C THR A 19 -10.76 3.76 1.02
N LYS A 20 -11.96 4.35 0.99
CA LYS A 20 -12.12 5.81 1.15
C LYS A 20 -11.74 6.32 2.55
N LYS A 21 -11.62 5.44 3.55
CA LYS A 21 -11.38 5.81 4.96
C LYS A 21 -10.16 5.15 5.57
N ASN A 22 -9.76 3.98 5.09
CA ASN A 22 -8.72 3.18 5.70
C ASN A 22 -7.89 2.45 4.64
N VAL A 23 -6.64 2.18 4.99
CA VAL A 23 -5.77 1.19 4.36
C VAL A 23 -5.64 -0.02 5.28
N TYR A 24 -5.79 -1.21 4.71
CA TYR A 24 -5.69 -2.49 5.42
C TYR A 24 -4.48 -3.25 4.91
N PHE A 25 -3.59 -3.61 5.83
CA PHE A 25 -2.51 -4.56 5.59
C PHE A 25 -3.00 -5.93 6.03
N VAL A 26 -3.19 -6.83 5.06
CA VAL A 26 -3.63 -8.20 5.28
C VAL A 26 -2.45 -9.11 5.06
N ARG A 27 -1.96 -9.78 6.10
CA ARG A 27 -0.90 -10.78 6.01
C ARG A 27 -1.50 -12.16 6.14
N THR A 28 -1.24 -13.01 5.15
CA THR A 28 -1.72 -14.39 5.18
C THR A 28 -1.04 -15.15 6.31
N GLY A 29 -1.84 -15.74 7.19
CA GLY A 29 -1.36 -16.57 8.29
C GLY A 29 -1.55 -18.06 8.01
N ILE A 30 -1.01 -18.89 8.90
CA ILE A 30 -1.14 -20.36 8.79
C ILE A 30 -2.55 -20.82 9.19
N MET A 31 -3.13 -20.20 10.22
CA MET A 31 -4.51 -20.47 10.66
C MET A 31 -5.48 -19.33 10.33
N TRP A 32 -5.07 -18.08 10.55
CA TRP A 32 -5.90 -16.89 10.35
C TRP A 32 -5.07 -15.75 9.76
N ASP A 33 -5.70 -14.95 8.92
CA ASP A 33 -5.09 -13.73 8.40
C ASP A 33 -4.95 -12.68 9.49
N ARG A 34 -3.82 -11.97 9.48
CA ARG A 34 -3.60 -10.82 10.35
C ARG A 34 -3.92 -9.55 9.59
N VAL A 35 -4.83 -8.74 10.13
CA VAL A 35 -5.22 -7.47 9.53
C VAL A 35 -4.76 -6.32 10.43
N GLN A 36 -3.97 -5.42 9.88
CA GLN A 36 -3.66 -4.14 10.49
C GLN A 36 -4.38 -3.04 9.71
N THR A 37 -5.06 -2.14 10.43
CA THR A 37 -5.84 -1.05 9.84
C THR A 37 -5.17 0.28 10.15
N VAL A 38 -4.98 1.08 9.09
CA VAL A 38 -4.46 2.44 9.16
C VAL A 38 -5.54 3.38 8.62
N PRO A 39 -6.07 4.29 9.45
CA PRO A 39 -6.93 5.38 8.98
C PRO A 39 -6.22 6.24 7.92
N LEU A 40 -6.95 6.63 6.87
CA LEU A 40 -6.38 7.34 5.73
C LEU A 40 -5.84 8.73 6.10
N ASP A 41 -6.48 9.38 7.07
CA ASP A 41 -6.05 10.65 7.66
C ASP A 41 -4.70 10.56 8.41
N LYS A 42 -4.24 9.35 8.75
CA LYS A 42 -2.91 9.11 9.31
C LYS A 42 -1.84 8.83 8.24
N ILE A 43 -2.23 8.71 6.98
CA ILE A 43 -1.30 8.55 5.86
C ILE A 43 -0.85 9.95 5.45
N GLU A 44 0.36 10.28 5.84
CA GLU A 44 0.98 11.58 5.56
C GLU A 44 1.35 11.69 4.09
N ASP A 45 1.92 10.62 3.52
CA ASP A 45 2.35 10.63 2.13
C ASP A 45 2.45 9.22 1.53
N VAL A 46 2.44 9.17 0.20
CA VAL A 46 2.74 8.00 -0.60
C VAL A 46 3.64 8.41 -1.77
N GLU A 47 4.74 7.68 -1.98
CA GLU A 47 5.73 7.97 -3.03
C GLU A 47 6.04 6.70 -3.84
N TYR A 48 6.19 6.84 -5.16
CA TYR A 48 6.69 5.75 -6.01
C TYR A 48 8.23 5.76 -5.98
N VAL A 49 8.83 4.72 -5.41
CA VAL A 49 10.28 4.63 -5.28
C VAL A 49 10.85 3.92 -6.51
N LYS A 50 11.59 4.66 -7.33
CA LYS A 50 12.18 4.13 -8.57
C LYS A 50 13.54 3.42 -8.36
N GLU A 51 14.06 3.39 -7.13
CA GLU A 51 15.47 3.12 -6.85
C GLU A 51 15.98 1.70 -7.18
N PHE A 52 15.14 0.74 -7.59
CA PHE A 52 15.59 -0.65 -7.72
C PHE A 52 15.09 -1.39 -8.97
N HIS A 53 14.48 -0.71 -9.95
CA HIS A 53 13.68 -1.39 -11.00
C HIS A 53 12.61 -2.34 -10.43
N THR A 54 12.31 -2.20 -9.14
CA THR A 54 11.28 -2.95 -8.44
C THR A 54 10.07 -2.05 -8.23
N ASN A 55 8.93 -2.68 -8.30
CA ASN A 55 7.62 -2.09 -8.12
C ASN A 55 7.44 -1.75 -6.64
N THR A 56 7.96 -0.59 -6.21
CA THR A 56 8.05 -0.19 -4.80
C THR A 56 7.32 1.12 -4.52
N LEU A 57 6.49 1.12 -3.47
CA LEU A 57 5.76 2.27 -2.97
C LEU A 57 6.21 2.54 -1.53
N ARG A 58 6.57 3.77 -1.21
CA ARG A 58 6.83 4.20 0.16
C ARG A 58 5.55 4.81 0.73
N LEU A 59 5.09 4.28 1.86
CA LEU A 59 3.94 4.80 2.59
C LEU A 59 4.41 5.43 3.90
N LYS A 60 4.07 6.69 4.12
CA LYS A 60 4.40 7.41 5.34
C LYS A 60 3.17 7.48 6.25
N VAL A 61 3.31 6.97 7.47
CA VAL A 61 2.23 6.87 8.45
C VAL A 61 2.74 7.29 9.83
N GLY A 62 2.17 8.37 10.39
CA GLY A 62 2.45 8.81 11.76
C GLY A 62 3.95 8.96 12.09
N GLY A 63 4.71 9.60 11.21
CA GLY A 63 6.15 9.82 11.34
C GLY A 63 7.05 8.63 10.95
N ALA A 64 6.50 7.45 10.69
CA ALA A 64 7.25 6.30 10.17
C ALA A 64 7.06 6.14 8.65
N SER A 65 8.04 5.56 7.96
CA SER A 65 7.94 5.21 6.54
C SER A 65 8.17 3.71 6.33
N GLU A 66 7.32 3.12 5.50
CA GLU A 66 7.38 1.70 5.14
C GLU A 66 7.51 1.57 3.62
N ASN A 67 8.48 0.77 3.16
CA ASN A 67 8.64 0.46 1.75
C ASN A 67 7.88 -0.83 1.41
N ILE A 68 7.02 -0.75 0.41
CA ILE A 68 6.10 -1.80 0.00
C ILE A 68 6.46 -2.23 -1.42
N VAL A 69 7.00 -3.44 -1.55
CA VAL A 69 7.24 -4.06 -2.85
C VAL A 69 5.97 -4.81 -3.28
N PHE A 70 5.48 -4.53 -4.47
CA PHE A 70 4.29 -5.15 -5.05
C PHE A 70 4.61 -5.86 -6.36
N TYR A 71 3.74 -6.78 -6.73
CA TYR A 71 3.98 -7.68 -7.86
C TYR A 71 3.58 -7.04 -9.20
N GLU A 72 2.36 -6.52 -9.28
CA GLU A 72 1.77 -5.97 -10.52
C GLU A 72 1.92 -4.45 -10.60
N ASP A 73 2.65 -3.97 -11.61
CA ASP A 73 2.87 -2.54 -11.90
C ASP A 73 1.56 -1.74 -11.97
N MET A 74 0.62 -2.26 -12.74
CA MET A 74 -0.66 -1.58 -13.00
C MET A 74 -1.51 -1.45 -11.74
N ASP A 75 -1.45 -2.44 -10.85
CA ASP A 75 -2.18 -2.37 -9.58
C ASP A 75 -1.49 -1.40 -8.62
N GLY A 76 -0.15 -1.35 -8.62
CA GLY A 76 0.63 -0.35 -7.90
C GLY A 76 0.30 1.08 -8.30
N ILE A 77 0.29 1.36 -9.62
CA ILE A 77 -0.07 2.69 -10.16
C ILE A 77 -1.50 3.06 -9.76
N LYS A 78 -2.47 2.15 -9.91
CA LYS A 78 -3.86 2.39 -9.49
C LYS A 78 -3.96 2.66 -8.00
N PHE A 79 -3.19 1.93 -7.18
CA PHE A 79 -3.16 2.11 -5.74
C PHE A 79 -2.61 3.48 -5.35
N TYR A 80 -1.47 3.85 -5.92
CA TYR A 80 -0.86 5.17 -5.74
C TYR A 80 -1.84 6.30 -6.09
N GLN A 81 -2.41 6.25 -7.30
CA GLN A 81 -3.36 7.27 -7.77
C GLN A 81 -4.60 7.33 -6.88
N PHE A 82 -5.11 6.19 -6.42
CA PHE A 82 -6.26 6.15 -5.54
C PHE A 82 -5.99 6.84 -4.20
N ILE A 83 -4.84 6.58 -3.56
CA ILE A 83 -4.48 7.24 -2.29
C ILE A 83 -4.26 8.74 -2.51
N LYS A 84 -3.48 9.13 -3.53
CA LYS A 84 -3.25 10.55 -3.85
C LYS A 84 -4.54 11.33 -4.15
N ASN A 85 -5.50 10.71 -4.82
CA ASN A 85 -6.79 11.35 -5.11
C ASN A 85 -7.68 11.52 -3.87
N LEU A 86 -7.41 10.77 -2.80
CA LEU A 86 -8.15 10.88 -1.54
C LEU A 86 -7.43 11.75 -0.50
N GLN A 87 -6.14 11.99 -0.67
CA GLN A 87 -5.43 13.00 0.12
C GLN A 87 -5.90 14.39 -0.29
N PRO A 88 -6.11 15.32 0.66
CA PRO A 88 -6.42 16.70 0.32
C PRO A 88 -5.31 17.25 -0.57
N LYS A 89 -5.66 17.85 -1.73
CA LYS A 89 -4.70 18.67 -2.46
C LYS A 89 -4.37 19.84 -1.55
N GLU A 90 -3.11 19.97 -1.14
CA GLU A 90 -2.63 21.23 -0.56
C GLU A 90 -3.04 22.33 -1.54
N SER A 91 -3.89 23.25 -1.05
CA SER A 91 -4.43 24.39 -1.81
C SER A 91 -3.45 25.56 -1.76
#